data_AF-A0A950HH43-F1
#
_entry.id   AF-A0A950HH43-F1
#
_cell.length_a   1.000
_cell.length_b   1.000
_cell.length_c   1.000
_cell.angle_alpha   90.00
_cell.angle_beta   90.00
_cell.angle_gamma   90.00
#
_symmetry.space_group_name_H-M   'P 1'
#
loop_
_entity.id
_entity.type
_entity.pdbx_description
1 polymer ?
#
loop_
_entity_poly.entity_id
_entity_poly.type
_entity_poly.pdbx_seq_one_letter_code
_entity_poly.pdbx_strand_id
1 'polypeptide(L)'
;MTGWTVASWAGVAAEHPFGLRTLPYGVFTDAARPRPRIGVAVGEAILDLTAASAALLPEHAALLRGGNLDALLAAGRRSWTA
;
A
#
# COMPACT_ATOMS: atom_id res chain seq x y z
N MET A 1 -12.96 34.49 -8.86
CA MET A 1 -12.13 34.02 -7.73
C MET A 1 -11.75 32.58 -8.01
N THR A 2 -10.54 32.32 -8.50
CA THR A 2 -10.07 30.95 -8.75
C THR A 2 -9.58 30.38 -7.43
N GLY A 3 -10.44 29.60 -6.76
CA GLY A 3 -10.05 28.87 -5.56
C GLY A 3 -9.12 27.74 -5.96
N TRP A 4 -7.95 27.65 -5.32
CA TRP A 4 -7.07 26.50 -5.48
C TRP A 4 -7.66 25.35 -4.68
N THR A 5 -7.89 24.22 -5.34
CA THR A 5 -8.28 22.99 -4.64
C THR A 5 -7.02 22.27 -4.21
N VAL A 6 -6.88 22.02 -2.90
CA VAL A 6 -5.83 21.14 -2.39
C VAL A 6 -6.18 19.72 -2.78
N ALA A 7 -5.45 19.15 -3.74
CA ALA A 7 -5.55 17.75 -4.11
C ALA A 7 -4.36 16.97 -3.52
N SER A 8 -4.58 15.69 -3.22
CA SER A 8 -3.47 14.82 -2.90
C SER A 8 -2.56 14.65 -4.12
N TRP A 9 -1.24 14.51 -3.91
CA TRP A 9 -0.28 14.23 -4.99
C TRP A 9 -0.65 12.96 -5.77
N ALA A 10 -1.36 12.04 -5.13
CA ALA A 10 -1.84 10.80 -5.72
C ALA A 10 -3.01 11.00 -6.68
N GLY A 11 -3.63 12.19 -6.73
CA GLY A 11 -4.77 12.46 -7.61
C GLY A 11 -6.05 11.69 -7.26
N VAL A 12 -6.10 11.07 -6.07
CA VAL A 12 -7.26 10.29 -5.61
C VAL A 12 -8.24 11.20 -4.89
N ALA A 13 -9.51 11.15 -5.30
CA ALA A 13 -10.61 11.86 -4.66
C ALA A 13 -10.77 11.42 -3.19
N ALA A 14 -11.15 12.36 -2.31
CA ALA A 14 -11.25 12.08 -0.88
C ALA A 14 -12.34 11.05 -0.54
N GLU A 15 -13.36 10.97 -1.39
CA GLU A 15 -14.53 10.11 -1.28
C GLU A 15 -14.31 8.73 -1.93
N HIS A 16 -13.18 8.53 -2.62
CA HIS A 16 -12.88 7.26 -3.25
C HIS A 16 -12.79 6.15 -2.17
N PRO A 17 -13.40 4.96 -2.36
CA PRO A 17 -13.38 3.91 -1.35
C PRO A 17 -11.96 3.46 -0.99
N PHE A 18 -11.04 3.53 -1.95
CA PHE A 18 -9.60 3.32 -1.77
C PHE A 18 -8.81 4.64 -1.71
N GLY A 19 -9.38 5.64 -1.04
CA GLY A 19 -8.71 6.90 -0.76
C GLY A 19 -7.58 6.75 0.27
N LEU A 20 -6.83 7.84 0.48
CA LEU A 20 -5.67 7.87 1.38
C LEU A 20 -6.00 7.65 2.86
N ARG A 21 -7.28 7.62 3.23
CA ARG A 21 -7.74 7.30 4.59
C ARG A 21 -8.07 5.83 4.80
N THR A 22 -8.21 5.04 3.73
CA THR A 22 -8.61 3.63 3.81
C THR A 22 -7.40 2.71 3.74
N LEU A 23 -6.54 2.91 2.74
CA LEU A 23 -5.30 2.16 2.50
C LEU A 23 -5.37 0.66 2.86
N PRO A 24 -6.29 -0.12 2.24
CA PRO A 24 -6.46 -1.52 2.58
C PRO A 24 -5.28 -2.36 2.07
N TYR A 25 -4.74 -3.23 2.93
CA TYR A 25 -3.71 -4.20 2.54
C TYR A 25 -4.32 -5.39 1.82
N GLY A 26 -3.63 -5.89 0.80
CA GLY A 26 -4.03 -7.08 0.05
C GLY A 26 -2.85 -7.80 -0.58
N VAL A 27 -3.14 -8.98 -1.13
CA VAL A 27 -2.19 -9.76 -1.94
C VAL A 27 -2.63 -9.70 -3.39
N PHE A 28 -1.69 -9.46 -4.29
CA PHE A 28 -1.96 -9.37 -5.71
C PHE A 28 -0.87 -10.05 -6.55
N THR A 29 -1.22 -10.31 -7.80
CA THR A 29 -0.30 -10.72 -8.87
C THR A 29 -0.58 -9.86 -10.09
N ASP A 30 0.36 -9.83 -11.04
CA ASP A 30 0.13 -9.24 -12.36
C ASP A 30 0.72 -10.16 -13.44
N ALA A 31 0.36 -9.90 -14.70
CA ALA A 31 0.77 -10.75 -15.82
C ALA A 31 2.29 -10.83 -16.01
N ALA A 32 3.04 -9.78 -15.65
CA ALA A 32 4.50 -9.76 -15.77
C ALA A 32 5.17 -10.46 -14.58
N ARG A 33 4.54 -10.46 -13.41
CA ARG A 33 5.08 -10.97 -12.16
C ARG A 33 4.05 -11.87 -11.46
N PRO A 34 4.04 -13.19 -11.76
CA PRO A 34 3.04 -14.12 -11.25
C PRO A 34 3.23 -14.49 -9.77
N ARG A 35 4.35 -14.13 -9.14
CA ARG A 35 4.57 -14.35 -7.71
C ARG A 35 3.69 -13.40 -6.89
N PRO A 36 2.93 -13.90 -5.90
CA PRO A 36 2.12 -13.07 -4.99
C PRO A 36 2.97 -12.03 -4.28
N ARG A 37 2.45 -10.80 -4.19
CA ARG A 37 3.08 -9.67 -3.50
C ARG A 37 2.05 -8.93 -2.66
N ILE A 38 2.53 -8.25 -1.64
CA ILE A 38 1.68 -7.43 -0.78
C ILE A 38 1.58 -6.04 -1.39
N GLY A 39 0.38 -5.51 -1.46
CA GLY A 39 0.12 -4.15 -1.93
C GLY A 39 -0.99 -3.47 -1.16
N VAL A 40 -1.14 -2.17 -1.44
CA VAL A 40 -2.26 -1.36 -0.95
C VAL A 40 -3.00 -0.77 -2.15
N ALA A 41 -4.33 -0.88 -2.13
CA ALA A 41 -5.16 -0.21 -3.14
C ALA A 41 -5.20 1.31 -2.87
N VAL A 42 -4.92 2.10 -3.90
CA VAL A 42 -4.93 3.56 -3.88
C VAL A 42 -5.57 4.07 -5.18
N GLY A 43 -6.80 4.57 -5.09
CA GLY A 43 -7.58 4.87 -6.29
C GLY A 43 -7.80 3.61 -7.14
N GLU A 44 -7.45 3.69 -8.42
CA GLU A 44 -7.51 2.60 -9.40
C GLU A 44 -6.19 1.80 -9.50
N ALA A 45 -5.22 2.10 -8.64
CA ALA A 45 -3.88 1.49 -8.68
C ALA A 45 -3.58 0.70 -7.41
N ILE A 46 -2.58 -0.19 -7.51
CA ILE A 46 -2.00 -0.89 -6.37
C ILE A 46 -0.57 -0.40 -6.17
N LEU A 47 -0.27 0.08 -4.96
CA LEU A 47 1.10 0.33 -4.53
C LEU A 47 1.74 -0.99 -4.09
N ASP A 48 2.78 -1.43 -4.80
CA ASP A 48 3.54 -2.65 -4.51
C ASP A 48 4.43 -2.46 -3.26
N LEU A 49 3.94 -2.89 -2.10
CA LEU A 49 4.65 -2.74 -0.82
C LEU A 49 5.85 -3.69 -0.71
N THR A 50 5.78 -4.86 -1.34
CA THR A 50 6.93 -5.77 -1.40
C THR A 50 8.11 -5.09 -2.09
N ALA A 51 7.88 -4.42 -3.22
CA ALA A 51 8.93 -3.67 -3.92
C ALA A 51 9.33 -2.38 -3.17
N ALA A 52 8.35 -1.59 -2.72
CA ALA A 52 8.61 -0.32 -2.06
C ALA A 52 9.40 -0.49 -0.76
N SER A 53 9.07 -1.49 0.07
CA SER A 53 9.79 -1.73 1.32
C SER A 53 11.25 -2.12 1.10
N ALA A 54 11.57 -2.87 0.04
CA ALA A 54 12.95 -3.20 -0.29
C ALA A 54 13.80 -1.95 -0.61
N ALA A 55 13.19 -0.91 -1.18
CA ALA A 55 13.87 0.33 -1.58
C ALA A 55 13.81 1.44 -0.53
N LEU A 56 12.70 1.56 0.20
CA LEU A 56 12.38 2.74 1.00
C LEU A 56 12.22 2.45 2.51
N LEU A 57 11.92 1.19 2.89
CA LEU A 57 11.66 0.78 4.28
C LEU A 57 12.33 -0.58 4.57
N PRO A 58 13.66 -0.70 4.42
CA PRO A 58 14.35 -1.98 4.48
C PRO A 58 14.17 -2.71 5.82
N GLU A 59 13.97 -1.99 6.92
CA GLU A 59 13.69 -2.53 8.25
C GLU A 59 12.33 -3.24 8.33
N HIS A 60 11.36 -2.85 7.50
CA HIS A 60 10.03 -3.47 7.44
C HIS A 60 9.92 -4.54 6.34
N ALA A 61 10.90 -4.64 5.46
CA ALA A 61 10.81 -5.49 4.28
C ALA A 61 10.64 -6.99 4.62
N ALA A 62 11.11 -7.44 5.79
CA ALA A 62 10.88 -8.81 6.25
C ALA A 62 9.38 -9.15 6.42
N LEU A 63 8.57 -8.18 6.84
CA LEU A 63 7.13 -8.34 7.03
C LEU A 63 6.37 -8.42 5.70
N LEU A 64 6.96 -7.90 4.61
CA LEU A 64 6.26 -7.64 3.35
C LEU A 64 6.71 -8.54 2.18
N ARG A 65 7.72 -9.39 2.38
CA ARG A 65 8.29 -10.27 1.34
C ARG A 65 7.59 -11.62 1.18
N GLY A 66 6.74 -12.03 2.13
CA GLY A 66 6.18 -13.38 2.18
C GLY A 66 5.13 -13.72 1.11
N GLY A 67 4.61 -12.72 0.38
CA GLY A 67 3.52 -12.93 -0.58
C GLY A 67 2.17 -13.28 0.07
N ASN A 68 2.07 -13.15 1.39
CA ASN A 68 0.87 -13.28 2.20
C ASN A 68 0.91 -12.22 3.33
N LEU A 69 -0.21 -12.01 4.02
CA LEU A 69 -0.30 -11.01 5.09
C LEU A 69 0.11 -11.54 6.46
N ASP A 70 0.52 -12.81 6.60
CA ASP A 70 0.65 -13.47 7.90
C ASP A 70 1.68 -12.78 8.79
N ALA A 71 2.88 -12.52 8.26
CA ALA A 71 3.94 -11.84 9.00
C ALA A 71 3.56 -10.40 9.36
N LEU A 72 2.90 -9.68 8.44
CA LEU A 72 2.40 -8.33 8.69
C LEU A 72 1.34 -8.35 9.81
N LEU A 73 0.38 -9.26 9.75
CA LEU A 73 -0.69 -9.38 10.73
C LEU A 73 -0.16 -9.84 12.09
N ALA A 74 0.85 -10.72 12.12
CA ALA A 74 1.48 -11.19 13.35
C ALA A 74 2.29 -10.10 14.07
N ALA A 75 2.84 -9.12 13.34
CA ALA A 75 3.62 -8.01 13.93
C ALA A 75 2.78 -7.10 14.84
N GLY A 76 1.46 -7.05 14.60
CA GLY A 76 0.50 -6.37 15.45
C GLY A 76 0.56 -4.84 15.38
N ARG A 77 -0.35 -4.22 16.14
CA ARG A 77 -0.69 -2.79 16.03
C ARG A 77 0.50 -1.84 16.14
N ARG A 78 1.51 -2.14 16.97
CA ARG A 78 2.67 -1.26 17.13
C ARG A 78 3.46 -1.11 15.83
N SER A 79 3.62 -2.18 15.07
CA SER A 79 4.29 -2.14 13.78
C SER A 79 3.43 -1.46 12.70
N TRP A 80 2.10 -1.53 12.80
CA TRP A 80 1.21 -0.90 11.81
C TRP A 80 1.09 0.61 11.97
N THR A 81 1.31 1.13 13.17
CA THR A 81 1.21 2.57 13.48
C THR A 81 2.57 3.25 13.65
N ALA A 82 3.66 2.55 13.30
CA ALA A 82 5.03 3.04 13.41
C ALA A 82 5.36 4.09 12.34
#